data_AF-A0A3B0RMT3-F1
#
_entry.id   AF-A0A3B0RMT3-F1
#
_cell.length_a   1.000
_cell.length_b   1.000
_cell.length_c   1.000
_cell.angle_alpha   90.00
_cell.angle_beta   90.00
_cell.angle_gamma   90.00
#
_symmetry.space_group_name_H-M   'P 1'
#
loop_
_entity.id
_entity.type
_entity.pdbx_description
1 polymer ?
#
loop_
_entity_poly.entity_id
_entity_poly.type
_entity_poly.pdbx_seq_one_letter_code
_entity_poly.pdbx_strand_id
1 'polypeptide(L)' 'DLISSVAGGSVLSKLSRRFGEGVVNGALTARVGVAAMEVCRPLPFERARRPSVTGVVKRALTGLFNT' A
#
# COMPACT_ATOMS: atom_id res chain seq x y z
N ASP A 1 -21.82 23.78 -16.55
CA ASP A 1 -21.53 23.16 -15.23
C ASP A 1 -21.60 21.64 -15.12
N LEU A 2 -22.52 20.93 -15.78
CA LEU A 2 -22.56 19.46 -15.64
C LEU A 2 -21.48 18.72 -16.45
N ILE A 3 -21.07 19.22 -17.61
CA ILE A 3 -20.04 18.61 -18.45
C ILE A 3 -18.64 18.65 -17.81
N SER A 4 -18.32 19.71 -17.06
CA SER A 4 -17.05 19.81 -16.32
C SER A 4 -16.98 18.78 -15.19
N SER A 5 -18.05 18.64 -14.40
CA SER A 5 -18.13 17.64 -13.32
C SER A 5 -18.20 16.20 -13.84
N VAL A 6 -18.87 15.94 -14.97
CA VAL A 6 -18.93 14.61 -15.59
C VAL A 6 -17.60 14.23 -16.25
N ALA A 7 -16.93 15.18 -16.92
CA ALA A 7 -15.59 14.97 -17.44
C ALA A 7 -14.57 14.73 -16.31
N GLY A 8 -14.60 15.54 -15.26
CA GLY A 8 -13.74 15.39 -14.07
C GLY A 8 -14.02 14.11 -13.28
N GLY A 9 -15.30 13.73 -13.11
CA GLY A 9 -15.72 12.51 -12.43
C GLY A 9 -15.23 11.24 -13.13
N SER A 10 -15.17 11.23 -14.47
CA SER A 10 -14.68 10.09 -15.23
C SER A 10 -13.17 9.86 -15.08
N VAL A 11 -12.37 10.92 -15.04
CA VAL A 11 -10.91 10.85 -14.84
C VAL A 11 -10.59 10.48 -13.40
N LEU A 12 -11.27 11.11 -12.42
CA LEU A 12 -11.14 10.78 -11.01
C LEU A 12 -11.53 9.32 -10.74
N SER A 13 -12.59 8.81 -11.39
CA SER A 13 -13.02 7.42 -11.26
C SER A 13 -11.97 6.44 -11.80
N LYS A 14 -11.33 6.77 -12.92
CA LYS A 14 -10.23 5.96 -13.49
C LYS A 14 -9.02 5.98 -12.56
N LEU A 15 -8.63 7.16 -12.06
CA LEU A 15 -7.52 7.30 -11.13
C LEU A 15 -7.77 6.54 -9.82
N SER A 16 -8.96 6.68 -9.24
CA SER A 16 -9.37 5.98 -8.02
C SER A 16 -9.32 4.45 -8.19
N ARG A 17 -9.81 3.93 -9.32
CA ARG A 17 -9.72 2.50 -9.64
C ARG A 17 -8.27 2.02 -9.72
N ARG A 18 -7.41 2.75 -10.44
CA ARG A 18 -5.98 2.39 -10.58
C ARG A 18 -5.22 2.50 -9.27
N PHE A 19 -5.55 3.49 -8.44
CA PHE A 19 -5.01 3.59 -7.09
C PHE A 19 -5.44 2.39 -6.23
N GLY A 20 -6.72 2.01 -6.27
CA GLY A 20 -7.22 0.84 -5.54
C GLY A 20 -6.53 -0.46 -5.96
N GLU A 21 -6.41 -0.71 -7.26
CA GLU A 21 -5.65 -1.84 -7.80
C GLU A 21 -4.18 -1.80 -7.34
N GLY A 22 -3.55 -0.62 -7.35
CA GLY A 22 -2.19 -0.41 -6.87
C GLY A 22 -2.02 -0.71 -5.38
N VAL A 23 -2.97 -0.28 -4.54
CA VAL A 23 -2.96 -0.55 -3.09
C VAL A 23 -3.09 -2.04 -2.81
N VAL A 24 -3.99 -2.73 -3.51
CA VAL A 24 -4.18 -4.18 -3.35
C VAL A 24 -2.91 -4.94 -3.77
N ASN A 25 -2.33 -4.60 -4.92
CA ASN A 25 -1.09 -5.21 -5.38
C ASN A 25 0.08 -4.91 -4.43
N GLY A 26 0.19 -3.68 -3.93
CA GLY A 26 1.19 -3.30 -2.94
C GLY A 26 1.05 -4.06 -1.62
N ALA A 27 -0.18 -4.33 -1.17
CA ALA A 27 -0.43 -5.16 0.00
C ALA A 27 0.02 -6.61 -0.21
N LEU A 28 -0.23 -7.19 -1.40
CA LEU A 28 0.27 -8.51 -1.76
C LEU A 28 1.81 -8.54 -1.79
N THR A 29 2.46 -7.53 -2.36
CA THR A 29 3.93 -7.38 -2.32
C THR A 29 4.45 -7.31 -0.89
N ALA A 30 3.78 -6.57 -0.01
CA ALA A 30 4.16 -6.50 1.40
C ALA A 30 4.03 -7.87 2.11
N ARG A 31 3.03 -8.69 1.76
CA ARG A 31 2.92 -10.07 2.28
C ARG A 31 4.12 -10.92 1.87
N VAL A 32 4.46 -10.92 0.59
CA VAL A 32 5.61 -11.68 0.07
C VAL A 32 6.90 -11.17 0.70
N GLY A 33 7.07 -9.86 0.84
CA GLY A 33 8.23 -9.25 1.49
C GLY A 33 8.40 -9.67 2.95
N VAL A 34 7.31 -9.71 3.73
CA VAL A 34 7.35 -10.19 5.12
C VAL A 34 7.75 -11.67 5.18
N ALA A 35 7.19 -12.52 4.31
CA ALA A 35 7.58 -13.92 4.25
C ALA A 35 9.06 -14.09 3.84
N ALA A 36 9.54 -13.31 2.86
CA ALA A 36 10.95 -13.32 2.46
C ALA A 36 11.87 -12.89 3.62
N MET A 37 11.48 -11.87 4.39
CA MET A 37 12.24 -11.45 5.58
C MET A 37 12.35 -12.57 6.62
N GLU A 38 11.30 -13.37 6.79
CA GLU A 38 11.30 -14.48 7.74
C GLU A 38 12.17 -15.64 7.28
N VAL A 39 12.17 -15.94 5.98
CA VAL A 39 12.99 -17.02 5.41
C VAL A 39 14.47 -16.63 5.35
N CYS A 40 14.77 -15.39 4.97
CA CYS A 40 16.15 -14.97 4.75
C CYS A 40 16.87 -14.54 6.02
N ARG A 41 16.17 -14.31 7.15
CA ARG A 41 16.85 -13.82 8.36
C ARG A 41 17.44 -14.97 9.19
N PRO A 42 18.71 -14.86 9.62
CA PRO A 42 19.35 -15.89 10.43
C PRO A 42 19.05 -15.79 11.95
N LEU A 43 18.57 -14.63 12.42
CA LEU A 43 18.36 -14.33 13.84
C LEU A 43 16.86 -14.20 14.17
N PRO A 44 16.41 -14.49 15.41
CA PRO A 44 15.00 -14.34 15.83
C PRO A 44 14.56 -12.87 16.06
N PHE A 45 13.25 -12.59 16.10
CA PHE A 45 12.69 -11.23 16.27
C PHE A 45 12.61 -10.92 17.76
N GLU A 46 13.76 -10.64 18.40
CA GLU A 46 13.80 -10.40 19.86
C GLU A 46 13.69 -8.92 20.23
N ARG A 47 14.44 -8.04 19.56
CA ARG A 47 14.47 -6.60 19.89
C ARG A 47 13.38 -5.78 19.23
N ALA A 48 12.92 -6.20 18.06
CA ALA A 48 11.93 -5.47 17.27
C ALA A 48 10.73 -6.37 16.96
N ARG A 49 9.54 -5.79 17.04
CA ARG A 49 8.29 -6.49 16.71
C ARG A 49 8.34 -6.98 15.26
N ARG A 50 7.89 -8.22 15.04
CA ARG A 50 7.74 -8.81 13.71
C ARG A 50 6.96 -7.85 12.79
N PRO A 51 7.47 -7.55 11.58
CA PRO A 51 6.78 -6.68 10.65
C PRO A 51 5.44 -7.31 10.25
N SER A 52 4.37 -6.53 10.31
CA SER A 52 3.05 -6.94 9.83
C SER A 52 2.74 -6.25 8.51
N VAL A 53 2.01 -6.95 7.65
CA VAL A 53 1.61 -6.45 6.33
C VAL A 53 0.82 -5.15 6.47
N THR A 54 -0.16 -5.12 7.38
CA THR A 54 -0.94 -3.94 7.69
C THR A 54 -0.07 -2.78 8.20
N GLY A 55 0.94 -3.07 9.03
CA GLY A 55 1.86 -2.04 9.52
C GLY A 55 2.73 -1.45 8.42
N VAL A 56 3.23 -2.28 7.51
CA VAL A 56 4.01 -1.86 6.34
C VAL A 56 3.17 -1.00 5.40
N VAL A 57 1.98 -1.48 5.03
CA VAL A 57 1.05 -0.74 4.16
C VAL A 57 0.64 0.59 4.80
N LYS A 58 0.26 0.58 6.09
CA LYS A 58 -0.09 1.80 6.83
C LYS A 58 1.04 2.81 6.80
N ARG A 59 2.28 2.39 7.10
CA ARG A 59 3.45 3.28 7.12
C ARG A 59 3.75 3.88 5.76
N ALA A 60 3.65 3.09 4.70
CA ALA A 60 3.83 3.55 3.32
C ALA A 60 2.78 4.61 2.95
N LEU A 61 1.51 4.37 3.27
CA LEU A 61 0.43 5.32 3.02
C LEU A 61 0.57 6.59 3.85
N THR A 62 0.88 6.49 5.15
CA THR A 62 1.10 7.69 5.97
C THR A 62 2.29 8.51 5.46
N GLY A 63 3.37 7.86 4.99
CA GLY A 63 4.53 8.55 4.45
C GLY A 63 4.28 9.26 3.11
N LEU A 64 3.30 8.78 2.31
CA LEU A 64 2.90 9.40 1.04
C LEU A 64 2.12 10.71 1.22
N PHE A 65 1.37 10.84 2.31
CA PHE A 65 0.51 12.02 2.55
C PHE A 65 1.09 12.98 3.60
N ASN A 66 2.21 12.62 4.23
CA ASN A 66 2.92 13.49 5.16
C ASN A 66 3.93 14.33 4.36
N THR A 67 3.42 15.37 3.69
CA THR A 67 4.21 16.49 3.16
C THR A 67 4.03 17.68 4.10
#